data_AF-S5U0D1-F1
#
_entry.id   AF-S5U0D1-F1
#
_cell.length_a   1.000
_cell.length_b   1.000
_cell.length_c   1.000
_cell.angle_alpha   90.00
_cell.angle_beta   90.00
_cell.angle_gamma   90.00
#
_symmetry.space_group_name_H-M   'P 1'
#
loop_
_entity.id
_entity.type
_entity.pdbx_description
1 polymer ?
#
loop_
_entity_poly.entity_id
_entity_poly.type
_entity_poly.pdbx_seq_one_letter_code
_entity_poly.pdbx_strand_id
1 'polypeptide(L)' 'MTNSKIMSWVDALPNVAATDFTTRRDSIADKMAEAQELEQRAGKLREEAYFASLKLESDAKGEWSIEAVEQAKHRAGF' A
#
# COMPACT_ATOMS: atom_id res chain seq x y z
N MET A 1 -11.33 -12.35 10.88
CA MET A 1 -12.37 -12.06 9.88
C MET A 1 -12.71 -13.35 9.19
N THR A 2 -13.99 -13.70 9.09
CA THR A 2 -14.43 -14.91 8.39
C THR A 2 -13.99 -14.83 6.94
N ASN A 3 -13.24 -15.82 6.50
CA ASN A 3 -12.65 -15.95 5.16
C ASN A 3 -13.77 -16.28 4.17
N SER A 4 -14.70 -15.34 3.98
CA SER A 4 -15.85 -15.52 3.11
C SER A 4 -15.38 -15.35 1.68
N LYS A 5 -15.47 -16.43 0.90
CA LYS A 5 -15.11 -16.46 -0.52
C LYS A 5 -15.88 -15.35 -1.25
N ILE A 6 -15.16 -14.49 -1.96
CA ILE A 6 -15.75 -13.43 -2.79
C ILE A 6 -16.81 -14.07 -3.70
N MET A 7 -18.02 -13.53 -3.72
CA MET A 7 -19.13 -14.03 -4.54
C MET A 7 -19.35 -15.55 -4.41
N SER A 8 -19.36 -16.07 -3.18
CA SER A 8 -19.59 -17.50 -2.89
C SER A 8 -20.89 -18.06 -3.50
N TRP A 9 -21.90 -17.22 -3.73
CA TRP A 9 -23.15 -17.59 -4.39
C TRP A 9 -22.97 -18.17 -5.80
N VAL A 10 -21.85 -17.90 -6.48
CA VAL A 10 -21.54 -18.48 -7.80
C VAL A 10 -21.49 -20.01 -7.72
N ASP A 11 -20.98 -20.57 -6.62
CA ASP A 11 -20.89 -22.03 -6.43
C ASP A 11 -22.29 -22.68 -6.26
N ALA A 12 -23.33 -21.89 -5.94
CA ALA A 12 -24.68 -22.39 -5.73
C ALA A 12 -25.54 -22.38 -7.01
N LEU A 13 -25.00 -21.90 -8.14
CA LEU A 13 -25.76 -21.85 -9.39
C LEU A 13 -25.97 -23.25 -10.00
N PRO A 14 -27.16 -23.54 -10.56
CA PRO A 14 -27.41 -24.81 -11.23
C PRO A 14 -26.43 -25.05 -12.37
N ASN A 15 -25.87 -26.25 -12.43
CA ASN A 15 -24.93 -26.68 -13.47
C ASN A 15 -23.69 -25.78 -13.65
N VAL A 16 -23.31 -24.99 -12.63
CA VAL A 16 -22.18 -24.03 -12.76
C VAL A 16 -20.85 -24.70 -13.10
N ALA A 17 -20.66 -25.96 -12.69
CA ALA A 17 -19.48 -26.76 -13.03
C ALA A 17 -19.31 -26.99 -14.55
N ALA A 18 -20.36 -26.81 -15.35
CA ALA A 18 -20.31 -26.87 -16.81
C ALA A 18 -19.98 -25.51 -17.47
N THR A 19 -19.67 -24.48 -16.67
CA THR A 19 -19.41 -23.11 -17.12
C THR A 19 -18.05 -22.61 -16.62
N ASP A 20 -17.64 -21.41 -17.04
CA ASP A 20 -16.40 -20.76 -16.61
C ASP A 20 -16.57 -19.78 -15.43
N PHE A 21 -17.77 -19.67 -14.86
CA PHE A 21 -18.10 -18.65 -13.86
C PHE A 21 -17.27 -18.78 -12.58
N THR A 22 -16.97 -20.00 -12.14
CA THR A 22 -16.12 -20.25 -10.96
C THR A 22 -14.70 -19.77 -11.20
N THR A 23 -14.12 -20.08 -12.37
CA THR A 23 -12.79 -19.61 -12.78
C THR A 23 -12.73 -18.09 -12.85
N ARG A 24 -13.74 -17.43 -13.42
CA ARG A 24 -13.80 -15.97 -13.51
C ARG A 24 -13.86 -15.31 -12.13
N ARG A 25 -14.65 -15.87 -11.22
CA ARG A 25 -14.69 -15.41 -9.83
C ARG A 25 -13.33 -15.60 -9.14
N ASP A 26 -12.69 -16.74 -9.32
CA ASP A 26 -11.40 -17.01 -8.69
C ASP A 26 -10.34 -16.01 -9.20
N SER A 27 -10.35 -15.68 -10.50
CA SER A 27 -9.49 -14.60 -11.05
C SER A 27 -9.80 -13.21 -10.48
N ILE A 28 -11.05 -12.93 -10.08
CA ILE A 28 -11.40 -11.68 -9.38
C ILE A 28 -10.78 -11.70 -7.98
N ALA A 29 -10.85 -12.83 -7.26
CA ALA A 29 -10.24 -12.96 -5.94
C ALA A 29 -8.72 -12.79 -5.99
N ASP A 30 -8.06 -13.36 -7.00
CA ASP A 30 -6.62 -13.21 -7.20
C ASP A 30 -6.22 -11.75 -7.42
N LYS A 31 -6.97 -11.01 -8.26
CA LYS A 31 -6.71 -9.57 -8.49
C LYS A 31 -6.90 -8.74 -7.23
N MET A 32 -7.92 -9.05 -6.42
CA MET A 32 -8.14 -8.36 -5.15
C MET A 32 -7.02 -8.63 -4.14
N ALA A 33 -6.51 -9.87 -4.10
CA ALA A 33 -5.36 -10.23 -3.27
C ALA A 33 -4.09 -9.48 -3.73
N GLU A 34 -3.81 -9.47 -5.03
CA GLU A 34 -2.67 -8.74 -5.60
C GLU A 34 -2.77 -7.23 -5.30
N ALA A 35 -3.94 -6.62 -5.47
CA ALA A 35 -4.16 -5.22 -5.13
C ALA A 35 -3.88 -4.93 -3.64
N GLN A 36 -4.36 -5.81 -2.75
CA GLN A 36 -4.14 -5.67 -1.31
C GLN A 36 -2.65 -5.76 -0.95
N GLU A 37 -1.89 -6.66 -1.59
CA GLU A 37 -0.43 -6.77 -1.40
C GLU A 37 0.30 -5.51 -1.91
N LEU A 38 -0.08 -5.00 -3.07
CA LEU A 38 0.50 -3.78 -3.65
C LEU A 38 0.22 -2.56 -2.75
N GLU A 39 -0.98 -2.44 -2.20
CA GLU A 39 -1.33 -1.38 -1.25
C GLU A 39 -0.48 -1.46 0.03
N GLN A 40 -0.30 -2.66 0.59
CA GLN A 40 0.55 -2.85 1.77
C GLN A 40 2.00 -2.46 1.47
N ARG A 41 2.53 -2.89 0.32
CA ARG A 41 3.88 -2.53 -0.11
C ARG A 41 4.04 -1.03 -0.32
N ALA A 42 3.06 -0.38 -0.94
CA ALA A 42 3.05 1.07 -1.11
C ALA A 42 3.00 1.79 0.25
N GLY A 43 2.22 1.29 1.21
CA GLY A 43 2.20 1.78 2.59
C GLY A 43 3.58 1.72 3.24
N LYS A 44 4.23 0.56 3.18
CA LYS A 44 5.58 0.35 3.74
C LYS A 44 6.62 1.29 3.12
N LEU A 45 6.61 1.46 1.80
CA LEU A 45 7.53 2.37 1.12
C LEU A 45 7.34 3.83 1.55
N ARG A 46 6.08 4.27 1.76
CA ARG A 46 5.80 5.62 2.26
C ARG A 46 6.30 5.81 3.69
N GLU A 47 6.11 4.80 4.54
CA GLU A 47 6.62 4.80 5.92
C GLU A 47 8.16 4.88 5.95
N GLU A 48 8.85 4.05 5.17
CA GLU A 48 10.30 4.06 5.03
C GLU A 48 10.81 5.44 4.55
N ALA A 49 10.18 6.01 3.52
CA ALA A 49 10.54 7.34 3.01
C ALA A 49 10.31 8.45 4.04
N TYR A 50 9.21 8.40 4.79
CA TYR A 50 8.92 9.35 5.86
C TYR A 50 10.01 9.31 6.93
N PHE A 51 10.34 8.14 7.46
CA PHE A 51 11.39 8.03 8.47
C PHE A 51 12.77 8.43 7.94
N ALA A 52 13.11 8.08 6.70
CA ALA A 52 14.34 8.51 6.07
C ALA A 52 14.43 10.05 5.97
N SER A 53 13.31 10.73 5.66
CA SER A 53 13.27 12.19 5.60
C SER A 53 13.52 12.84 6.96
N LEU A 54 12.91 12.30 8.04
CA LEU A 54 13.14 12.78 9.41
C LEU A 54 14.58 12.57 9.85
N LYS A 55 15.15 11.41 9.50
CA LYS A 55 16.55 11.10 9.80
C LYS A 55 17.49 12.07 9.09
N LEU A 56 17.27 12.32 7.80
CA LEU A 56 18.05 13.28 7.02
C LEU A 56 18.03 14.68 7.63
N GLU A 57 16.86 15.16 8.05
CA GLU A 57 16.76 16.48 8.68
C GLU A 57 17.50 16.51 10.03
N SER A 58 17.36 15.47 10.84
CA SER A 58 18.08 15.35 12.13
C SER A 58 19.60 15.38 11.91
N ASP A 59 20.09 14.62 10.93
CA ASP A 59 21.52 14.57 10.60
C ASP A 59 22.01 15.94 10.10
N ALA A 60 21.23 16.63 9.26
CA ALA A 60 21.56 17.98 8.81
C ALA A 60 21.62 18.98 9.98
N LYS A 61 20.71 18.87 10.96
CA LYS A 61 20.73 19.71 12.16
C LYS A 61 21.96 19.43 13.04
N GLY A 62 22.45 18.19 13.06
CA GLY A 62 23.69 17.81 13.74
C GLY A 62 24.94 18.41 13.09
N GLU A 63 24.98 18.47 11.76
CA GLU A 63 26.16 18.97 11.02
C GLU A 63 26.20 20.50 10.89
N TRP A 64 25.05 21.17 10.67
CA TRP A 64 25.01 22.60 10.34
C TRP A 64 24.32 23.50 11.37
N SER A 65 23.82 22.96 12.48
CA SER A 65 22.90 23.60 13.44
C SER A 65 21.44 23.67 12.99
N ILE A 66 20.55 23.83 13.97
CA ILE A 66 19.10 23.94 13.76
C ILE A 66 18.78 25.21 12.98
N GLU A 67 19.36 26.34 13.38
CA GLU A 67 19.10 27.66 12.79
C GLU A 67 19.45 27.69 11.29
N ALA A 68 20.55 27.06 10.89
CA ALA A 68 20.96 27.00 9.49
C ALA A 68 19.97 26.19 8.65
N VAL A 69 19.48 25.06 9.18
CA VAL A 69 18.48 24.22 8.51
C VAL A 69 17.14 24.95 8.36
N GLU A 70 16.66 25.62 9.41
CA GLU A 70 15.40 26.38 9.34
C GLU A 70 15.49 27.56 8.35
N GLN A 71 16.62 28.28 8.32
CA GLN A 71 16.85 29.31 7.30
C GLN A 71 16.92 28.74 5.89
N ALA A 72 17.47 27.53 5.71
CA ALA A 72 17.46 26.85 4.42
C ALA A 72 16.05 26.47 3.98
N LYS A 73 15.21 25.93 4.88
CA LYS A 73 13.80 25.62 4.62
C LYS A 73 13.01 26.87 4.21
N HIS A 74 13.14 27.96 4.97
CA HIS A 74 12.46 29.22 4.66
C HIS A 74 12.86 29.75 3.27
N ARG A 75 14.14 29.67 2.88
CA ARG A 75 14.61 30.05 1.53
C ARG A 75 14.06 29.14 0.43
N ALA A 76 13.77 27.88 0.75
CA ALA A 76 13.20 26.90 -0.18
C ALA A 76 11.65 26.94 -0.26
N GLY A 77 10.99 27.76 0.57
CA GLY A 77 9.53 27.84 0.62
C GLY A 77 8.85 26.66 1.34
N PHE A 78 9.59 26.00 2.25
CA PHE A 78 9.07 24.97 3.15
C PHE A 78 8.43 25.57 4.41
#